data_AF-A0A382CF77-F1
#
_entry.id   AF-A0A382CF77-F1
#
_cell.length_a   1.000
_cell.length_b   1.000
_cell.length_c   1.000
_cell.angle_alpha   90.00
_cell.angle_beta   90.00
_cell.angle_gamma   90.00
#
_symmetry.space_group_name_H-M   'P 1'
#
loop_
_entity.id
_entity.type
_entity.pdbx_description
1 polymer ?
#
loop_
_entity_poly.entity_id
_entity_poly.type
_entity_poly.pdbx_seq_one_letter_code
_entity_poly.pdbx_strand_id
1 'polypeptide(L)'
;MVEQSKSKKKRRRFSIGKARWIALGLLAAFLFVRVWDPGPLQTVRVKTFDFFQQLEPREIMQDSPVVIIDLDEASLKEVGQWPWPRNQIAQMVLNLFKMGVSVVGFDIIFAEPDRMNSQSVVKSLHGLDQETKDKILKIQSNDAIFADLIKRAGKVVVGQSVLPFERKYEDRKRLKSRVFERRANRNVPNPRDWVPGVPGLLRNIEPIELAAAGHGLLALQPEIDGIVRRVPAFFKKSKKLYPAFSLEVMRVAFGKGGMIAKGTEAGIADVNLQGRRRFLVPRAILQDKSIEKIPYDPMFNRLAYLEIAVGEGKQLIKRAAMQGNKYPLQKFTKGFDKTKFTVLNTPLIRVAT
;
A
#
# COMPACT_ATOMS: atom_id res chain seq x y z
N MET A 1 -36.49 61.73 -48.59
CA MET A 1 -36.92 60.90 -47.44
C MET A 1 -37.01 59.46 -47.92
N VAL A 2 -36.05 58.62 -47.51
CA VAL A 2 -36.01 57.18 -47.84
C VAL A 2 -36.41 56.43 -46.58
N GLU A 3 -37.53 55.72 -46.64
CA GLU A 3 -38.16 55.05 -45.52
C GLU A 3 -37.44 53.72 -45.22
N GLN A 4 -36.81 53.64 -44.05
CA GLN A 4 -36.07 52.45 -43.61
C GLN A 4 -37.02 51.32 -43.20
N SER A 5 -37.06 50.26 -44.00
CA SER A 5 -37.66 48.98 -43.65
C SER A 5 -36.89 48.29 -42.51
N LYS A 6 -37.43 48.36 -41.29
CA LYS A 6 -36.92 47.64 -40.12
C LYS A 6 -37.23 46.14 -40.23
N SER A 7 -36.25 45.36 -40.66
CA SER A 7 -36.24 43.90 -40.53
C SER A 7 -36.34 43.48 -39.06
N LYS A 8 -37.52 43.00 -38.64
CA LYS A 8 -37.74 42.40 -37.31
C LYS A 8 -36.97 41.09 -37.20
N LYS A 9 -35.81 41.10 -36.50
CA LYS A 9 -35.15 39.88 -36.03
C LYS A 9 -36.13 39.07 -35.15
N LYS A 10 -36.74 38.02 -35.72
CA LYS A 10 -37.50 37.01 -34.96
C LYS A 10 -36.58 36.39 -33.92
N ARG A 11 -36.70 36.80 -32.66
CA ARG A 11 -36.18 36.04 -31.51
C ARG A 11 -36.83 34.66 -31.58
N ARG A 12 -36.09 33.63 -32.01
CA ARG A 12 -36.51 32.23 -31.91
C ARG A 12 -36.72 31.92 -30.42
N ARG A 13 -37.98 32.02 -29.95
CA ARG A 13 -38.39 31.46 -28.66
C ARG A 13 -38.19 29.95 -28.78
N PHE A 14 -37.17 29.42 -28.11
CA PHE A 14 -37.02 27.98 -27.94
C PHE A 14 -38.20 27.48 -27.10
N SER A 15 -39.29 27.10 -27.78
CA SER A 15 -40.37 26.35 -27.16
C SER A 15 -39.81 25.02 -26.66
N ILE A 16 -39.82 24.80 -25.34
CA ILE A 16 -39.47 23.51 -24.75
C ILE A 16 -40.68 22.60 -24.98
N GLY A 17 -40.64 21.83 -26.07
CA GLY A 17 -41.71 20.86 -26.37
C GLY A 17 -41.84 19.79 -25.29
N LYS A 18 -43.03 19.18 -25.17
CA LYS A 18 -43.35 18.15 -24.14
C LYS A 18 -42.31 17.03 -24.05
N ALA A 19 -41.73 16.62 -25.18
CA ALA A 19 -40.66 15.62 -25.24
C ALA A 19 -39.39 16.01 -24.45
N ARG A 20 -39.03 17.31 -24.44
CA ARG A 20 -37.86 17.79 -23.67
C ARG A 20 -38.12 17.76 -22.17
N TRP A 21 -39.35 18.04 -21.73
CA TRP A 21 -39.73 17.92 -20.32
C TRP A 21 -39.73 16.46 -19.86
N ILE A 22 -40.21 15.54 -20.69
CA ILE A 22 -40.13 14.10 -20.43
C ILE A 22 -38.67 13.65 -20.33
N ALA A 23 -37.81 14.06 -21.27
CA ALA A 23 -36.40 13.73 -21.24
C ALA A 23 -35.69 14.30 -20.00
N LEU A 24 -35.99 15.53 -19.59
CA LEU A 24 -35.47 16.13 -18.35
C LEU A 24 -35.96 15.38 -17.10
N GLY A 25 -37.22 14.96 -17.08
CA GLY A 25 -37.78 14.15 -16.00
C GLY A 25 -37.09 12.79 -15.88
N LEU A 26 -36.89 12.10 -17.00
CA LEU A 26 -36.16 10.82 -17.04
C LEU A 26 -34.69 10.99 -16.62
N LEU A 27 -34.02 12.03 -17.10
CA LEU A 27 -32.65 12.33 -16.70
C LEU A 27 -32.56 12.60 -15.20
N ALA A 28 -33.47 13.41 -14.65
CA ALA A 28 -33.54 13.67 -13.21
C ALA A 28 -33.80 12.39 -12.41
N ALA A 29 -34.70 11.52 -12.90
CA ALA A 29 -34.98 10.23 -12.27
C ALA A 29 -33.75 9.30 -12.28
N PHE A 30 -33.04 9.19 -13.41
CA PHE A 30 -31.82 8.38 -13.48
C PHE A 30 -30.68 8.96 -12.64
N LEU A 31 -30.52 10.29 -12.60
CA LEU A 31 -29.59 10.95 -11.69
C LEU A 31 -29.94 10.66 -10.24
N PHE A 32 -31.23 10.69 -9.89
CA PHE A 32 -31.69 10.35 -8.55
C PHE A 32 -31.38 8.90 -8.19
N VAL A 33 -31.71 7.94 -9.06
CA VAL A 33 -31.38 6.51 -8.85
C VAL A 33 -29.87 6.31 -8.74
N ARG A 34 -29.08 7.03 -9.55
CA ARG A 34 -27.62 6.97 -9.52
C ARG A 34 -27.01 7.55 -8.23
N VAL A 35 -27.64 8.57 -7.64
CA VAL A 35 -27.21 9.19 -6.38
C VAL A 35 -27.68 8.37 -5.18
N TRP A 36 -28.89 7.82 -5.22
CA TRP A 36 -29.42 6.96 -4.17
C TRP A 36 -28.69 5.61 -4.12
N ASP A 37 -28.31 5.06 -5.28
CA ASP A 37 -27.58 3.79 -5.46
C ASP A 37 -28.19 2.64 -4.62
N PRO A 38 -29.46 2.25 -4.86
CA PRO A 38 -30.15 1.28 -4.01
C PRO A 38 -29.51 -0.12 -4.07
N GLY A 39 -29.69 -0.92 -3.02
CA GLY A 39 -29.07 -2.24 -2.87
C GLY A 39 -29.16 -3.16 -4.10
N PRO A 40 -30.33 -3.32 -4.75
CA PRO A 40 -30.44 -4.14 -5.97
C PRO A 40 -29.52 -3.68 -7.10
N LEU A 41 -29.37 -2.35 -7.29
CA LEU A 41 -28.48 -1.80 -8.31
C LEU A 41 -27.01 -2.06 -7.97
N GLN A 42 -26.65 -1.97 -6.68
CA GLN A 42 -25.31 -2.35 -6.20
C GLN A 42 -25.04 -3.84 -6.45
N THR A 43 -26.00 -4.72 -6.16
CA THR A 43 -25.88 -6.17 -6.38
C THR A 43 -25.65 -6.49 -7.85
N VAL A 44 -26.45 -5.92 -8.76
CA VAL A 44 -26.25 -6.12 -10.21
C VAL A 44 -24.86 -5.66 -10.64
N ARG A 45 -24.37 -4.54 -10.10
CA ARG A 45 -23.03 -4.02 -10.40
C ARG A 45 -21.92 -4.97 -9.95
N VAL A 46 -21.97 -5.46 -8.71
CA VAL A 46 -20.91 -6.36 -8.19
C VAL A 46 -20.96 -7.74 -8.85
N LYS A 47 -22.15 -8.27 -9.17
CA LYS A 47 -22.27 -9.54 -9.92
C LYS A 47 -21.78 -9.41 -11.35
N THR A 48 -22.09 -8.31 -12.02
CA THR A 48 -21.54 -8.01 -13.35
C THR A 48 -20.01 -7.92 -13.30
N PHE A 49 -19.45 -7.29 -12.27
CA PHE A 49 -18.00 -7.25 -12.06
C PHE A 49 -17.41 -8.66 -11.89
N ASP A 50 -18.01 -9.51 -11.05
CA ASP A 50 -17.56 -10.89 -10.84
C ASP A 50 -17.60 -11.70 -12.13
N PHE A 51 -18.67 -11.55 -12.92
CA PHE A 51 -18.80 -12.19 -14.22
C PHE A 51 -17.65 -11.81 -15.16
N PHE A 52 -17.30 -10.52 -15.24
CA PHE A 52 -16.13 -10.09 -16.03
C PHE A 52 -14.82 -10.66 -15.49
N GLN A 53 -14.64 -10.76 -14.17
CA GLN A 53 -13.43 -11.38 -13.60
C GLN A 53 -13.34 -12.89 -13.87
N GLN A 54 -14.46 -13.57 -14.07
CA GLN A 54 -14.48 -14.98 -14.47
C GLN A 54 -14.21 -15.17 -15.97
N LEU A 55 -14.73 -14.27 -16.82
CA LEU A 55 -14.49 -14.30 -18.26
C LEU A 55 -13.04 -13.97 -18.61
N GLU A 56 -12.46 -12.98 -17.94
CA GLU A 56 -11.10 -12.51 -18.18
C GLU A 56 -10.34 -12.46 -16.85
N PRO A 57 -9.94 -13.62 -16.31
CA PRO A 57 -9.20 -13.68 -15.07
C PRO A 57 -7.84 -12.99 -15.23
N ARG A 58 -7.41 -12.27 -14.18
CA ARG A 58 -6.10 -11.62 -14.18
C ARG A 58 -5.00 -12.66 -14.34
N GLU A 59 -4.11 -12.43 -15.30
CA GLU A 59 -2.91 -13.24 -15.47
C GLU A 59 -2.03 -13.19 -14.21
N ILE A 60 -1.59 -14.37 -13.77
CA ILE A 60 -0.68 -14.50 -12.65
C ILE A 60 0.72 -14.15 -13.13
N MET A 61 1.35 -13.17 -12.48
CA MET A 61 2.75 -12.84 -12.75
C MET A 61 3.63 -14.02 -12.32
N GLN A 62 4.24 -14.71 -13.29
CA GLN A 62 5.13 -15.86 -13.02
C GLN A 62 6.29 -15.47 -12.09
N ASP A 63 6.87 -14.28 -12.29
CA ASP A 63 7.94 -13.71 -11.46
C ASP A 63 7.40 -12.79 -10.35
N SER A 64 6.41 -13.25 -9.57
CA SER A 64 5.90 -12.47 -8.43
C SER A 64 7.01 -12.27 -7.38
N PRO A 65 7.31 -11.03 -6.96
CA PRO A 65 8.33 -10.75 -5.94
C PRO A 65 7.78 -10.91 -4.51
N VAL A 66 6.54 -11.38 -4.39
CA VAL A 66 5.81 -11.47 -3.12
C VAL A 66 5.68 -12.94 -2.75
N VAL A 67 6.15 -13.27 -1.56
CA VAL A 67 5.98 -14.58 -0.94
C VAL A 67 5.04 -14.41 0.26
N ILE A 68 4.02 -15.24 0.33
CA ILE A 68 3.10 -15.32 1.47
C ILE A 68 3.53 -16.52 2.29
N ILE A 69 3.72 -16.31 3.59
CA ILE A 69 4.01 -17.37 4.55
C ILE A 69 2.74 -17.55 5.37
N ASP A 70 2.07 -18.67 5.16
CA ASP A 70 0.87 -19.02 5.89
C ASP A 70 1.20 -19.78 7.17
N LEU A 71 0.32 -19.68 8.16
CA LEU A 71 0.41 -20.42 9.42
C LEU A 71 -0.64 -21.53 9.40
N ASP A 72 -0.31 -22.60 8.70
CA ASP A 72 -1.21 -23.72 8.45
C ASP A 72 -1.04 -24.86 9.48
N GLU A 73 -1.91 -25.87 9.38
CA GLU A 73 -1.89 -27.03 10.28
C GLU A 73 -0.57 -27.80 10.22
N ALA A 74 0.07 -27.88 9.06
CA ALA A 74 1.36 -28.53 8.90
C ALA A 74 2.45 -27.78 9.69
N SER A 75 2.49 -26.45 9.57
CA SER A 75 3.41 -25.60 10.33
C SER A 75 3.17 -25.69 11.83
N LEU A 76 1.91 -25.73 12.28
CA LEU A 76 1.57 -25.88 13.70
C LEU A 76 1.94 -27.26 14.24
N LYS A 77 1.87 -28.31 13.42
CA LYS A 77 2.30 -29.66 13.79
C LYS A 77 3.82 -29.74 13.97
N GLU A 78 4.58 -29.03 13.15
CA GLU A 78 6.05 -29.03 13.21
C GLU A 78 6.60 -28.10 14.31
N VAL A 79 6.08 -26.88 14.41
CA VAL A 79 6.62 -25.83 15.31
C VAL A 79 5.92 -25.81 16.67
N GLY A 80 4.63 -26.16 16.69
CA GLY A 80 3.78 -26.14 17.88
C GLY A 80 2.64 -25.13 17.79
N GLN A 81 1.87 -25.03 18.88
CA GLN A 81 0.62 -24.28 18.93
C GLN A 81 0.82 -22.75 18.81
N TRP A 82 -0.03 -22.11 18.01
CA TRP A 82 -0.14 -20.66 17.95
C TRP A 82 -0.84 -20.06 19.20
N PRO A 83 -0.50 -18.83 19.65
CA PRO A 83 0.59 -17.97 19.19
C PRO A 83 1.97 -18.46 19.61
N TRP A 84 2.88 -18.47 18.63
CA TRP A 84 4.29 -18.77 18.84
C TRP A 84 4.99 -17.68 19.67
N PRO A 85 5.97 -18.07 20.50
CA PRO A 85 6.82 -17.14 21.24
C PRO A 85 7.52 -16.12 20.32
N ARG A 86 7.67 -14.88 20.76
CA ARG A 86 8.21 -13.78 19.95
C ARG A 86 9.68 -13.97 19.59
N ASN A 87 10.44 -14.72 20.38
CA ASN A 87 11.80 -15.13 20.04
C ASN A 87 11.82 -16.10 18.83
N GLN A 88 10.84 -16.99 18.68
CA GLN A 88 10.72 -17.86 17.50
C GLN A 88 10.33 -17.05 16.26
N ILE A 89 9.37 -16.12 16.40
CA ILE A 89 9.01 -15.19 15.30
C ILE A 89 10.23 -14.34 14.91
N ALA A 90 11.04 -13.91 15.89
CA ALA A 90 12.28 -13.21 15.61
C ALA A 90 13.25 -14.08 14.80
N GLN A 91 13.46 -15.34 15.19
CA GLN A 91 14.32 -16.25 14.44
C GLN A 91 13.85 -16.48 12.99
N MET A 92 12.53 -16.60 12.79
CA MET A 92 11.93 -16.68 11.45
C MET A 92 12.27 -15.44 10.62
N VAL A 93 12.05 -14.24 11.17
CA VAL A 93 12.37 -12.98 10.47
C VAL A 93 13.86 -12.88 10.13
N LEU A 94 14.75 -13.29 11.03
CA LEU A 94 16.18 -13.32 10.78
C LEU A 94 16.53 -14.25 9.61
N ASN A 95 15.92 -15.44 9.56
CA ASN A 95 16.13 -16.39 8.48
C ASN A 95 15.63 -15.85 7.13
N LEU A 96 14.48 -15.18 7.10
CA LEU A 96 13.96 -14.54 5.88
C LEU A 96 14.93 -13.49 5.34
N PHE A 97 15.50 -12.64 6.21
CA PHE A 97 16.49 -11.67 5.76
C PHE A 97 17.80 -12.32 5.29
N LYS A 98 18.24 -13.43 5.91
CA LYS A 98 19.38 -14.23 5.40
C LYS A 98 19.11 -14.82 4.02
N MET A 99 17.85 -15.15 3.71
CA MET A 99 17.42 -15.62 2.38
C MET A 99 17.28 -14.47 1.35
N GLY A 100 17.55 -13.22 1.72
CA GLY A 100 17.52 -12.08 0.80
C GLY A 100 16.17 -11.37 0.69
N VAL A 101 15.22 -11.65 1.58
CA VAL A 101 13.92 -10.94 1.62
C VAL A 101 14.16 -9.45 1.85
N SER A 102 13.54 -8.61 1.02
CA SER A 102 13.75 -7.16 1.08
C SER A 102 12.94 -6.46 2.17
N VAL A 103 11.75 -6.97 2.51
CA VAL A 103 10.86 -6.42 3.53
C VAL A 103 10.01 -7.56 4.09
N VAL A 104 9.72 -7.53 5.39
CA VAL A 104 8.76 -8.45 6.02
C VAL A 104 7.54 -7.66 6.49
N GLY A 105 6.35 -8.11 6.11
CA GLY A 105 5.10 -7.57 6.61
C GLY A 105 4.40 -8.62 7.48
N PHE A 106 3.93 -8.22 8.66
CA PHE A 106 3.05 -9.04 9.48
C PHE A 106 1.58 -8.65 9.30
N ASP A 107 0.80 -9.54 8.68
CA ASP A 107 -0.68 -9.52 8.72
C ASP A 107 -1.20 -10.10 10.05
N ILE A 108 -0.59 -9.64 11.16
CA ILE A 108 -0.83 -10.09 12.52
C ILE A 108 -0.74 -8.85 13.41
N ILE A 109 -1.67 -8.74 14.37
CA ILE A 109 -1.62 -7.68 15.38
C ILE A 109 -1.05 -8.24 16.69
N PHE A 110 0.10 -7.71 17.11
CA PHE A 110 0.77 -8.02 18.36
C PHE A 110 0.24 -7.12 19.49
N ALA A 111 -1.06 -7.18 19.76
CA ALA A 111 -1.75 -6.26 20.68
C ALA A 111 -1.42 -6.47 22.17
N GLU A 112 -0.96 -7.67 22.52
CA GLU A 112 -0.73 -8.11 23.89
C GLU A 112 0.72 -8.59 24.08
N PRO A 113 1.25 -8.52 25.32
CA PRO A 113 2.56 -9.06 25.64
C PRO A 113 2.64 -10.56 25.36
N ASP A 114 3.82 -11.05 25.00
CA ASP A 114 4.06 -12.48 24.85
C ASP A 114 3.76 -13.24 26.15
N ARG A 115 3.00 -14.34 26.04
CA ARG A 115 2.67 -15.27 27.13
C ARG A 115 3.92 -15.96 27.68
N MET A 116 4.96 -16.08 26.86
CA MET A 116 6.26 -16.66 27.23
C MET A 116 7.30 -15.63 27.68
N ASN A 117 6.91 -14.36 27.88
CA ASN A 117 7.78 -13.40 28.56
C ASN A 117 8.05 -13.82 30.01
N SER A 118 9.21 -13.44 30.55
CA SER A 118 9.59 -13.72 31.95
C SER A 118 8.52 -13.31 32.96
N GLN A 119 7.96 -12.09 32.87
CA GLN A 119 6.85 -11.68 33.75
C GLN A 119 5.58 -12.54 33.58
N SER A 120 5.23 -12.92 32.35
CA SER A 120 4.03 -13.71 32.06
C SER A 120 4.17 -15.15 32.58
N VAL A 121 5.36 -15.74 32.42
CA VAL A 121 5.68 -17.09 32.90
C VAL A 121 5.62 -17.14 34.43
N VAL A 122 6.25 -16.19 35.11
CA VAL A 122 6.23 -16.13 36.59
C VAL A 122 4.81 -15.98 37.14
N LYS A 123 3.93 -15.26 36.45
CA LYS A 123 2.51 -15.12 36.85
C LYS A 123 1.69 -16.39 36.59
N SER A 124 2.06 -17.18 35.59
CA SER A 124 1.27 -18.34 35.16
C SER A 124 1.66 -19.64 35.89
N LEU A 125 2.89 -19.72 36.42
CA LEU A 125 3.40 -20.89 37.12
C LEU A 125 3.14 -20.81 38.62
N HIS A 126 2.51 -21.83 39.18
CA HIS A 126 2.32 -22.00 40.61
C HIS A 126 3.48 -22.80 41.22
N GLY A 127 3.81 -22.53 42.49
CA GLY A 127 4.81 -23.30 43.24
C GLY A 127 6.28 -22.87 43.06
N LEU A 128 6.56 -21.78 42.34
CA LEU A 128 7.92 -21.24 42.24
C LEU A 128 8.34 -20.51 43.53
N ASP A 129 9.53 -20.81 44.02
CA ASP A 129 10.19 -20.07 45.10
C ASP A 129 10.64 -18.67 44.63
N GLN A 130 10.92 -17.78 45.58
CA GLN A 130 11.26 -16.39 45.26
C GLN A 130 12.59 -16.25 44.51
N GLU A 131 13.60 -17.07 44.82
CA GLU A 131 14.90 -17.01 44.16
C GLU A 131 14.77 -17.40 42.68
N THR A 132 14.01 -18.45 42.38
CA THR A 132 13.71 -18.88 41.01
C THR A 132 12.93 -17.81 40.24
N LYS A 133 11.93 -17.17 40.88
CA LYS A 133 11.21 -16.05 40.26
C LYS A 133 12.16 -14.92 39.89
N ASP A 134 13.05 -14.54 40.80
CA ASP A 134 14.01 -13.45 40.57
C ASP A 134 15.02 -13.80 39.46
N LYS A 135 15.42 -15.07 39.33
CA LYS A 135 16.24 -15.55 38.21
C LYS A 135 15.49 -15.45 36.87
N ILE A 136 14.23 -15.88 36.81
CA ILE A 136 13.43 -15.82 35.58
C ILE A 136 13.17 -14.36 35.16
N LEU A 137 12.86 -13.47 36.12
CA LEU A 137 12.61 -12.05 35.85
C LEU A 137 13.83 -11.31 35.26
N LYS A 138 15.05 -11.82 35.48
CA LYS A 138 16.27 -11.28 34.86
C LYS A 138 16.43 -11.67 33.39
N ILE A 139 15.70 -12.68 32.91
CA ILE A 139 15.72 -13.10 31.51
C ILE A 139 15.03 -12.01 30.67
N GLN A 140 15.70 -11.62 29.58
CA GLN A 140 15.17 -10.66 28.63
C GLN A 140 13.82 -11.12 28.08
N SER A 141 12.84 -10.21 28.01
CA SER A 141 11.52 -10.53 27.46
C SER A 141 11.59 -10.85 25.97
N ASN A 142 10.79 -11.81 25.51
CA ASN A 142 10.72 -12.18 24.10
C ASN A 142 10.23 -11.00 23.24
N ASP A 143 9.35 -10.15 23.77
CA ASP A 143 8.93 -8.91 23.11
C ASP A 143 10.11 -7.96 22.87
N ALA A 144 11.04 -7.85 23.83
CA ALA A 144 12.25 -7.03 23.68
C ALA A 144 13.22 -7.64 22.65
N ILE A 145 13.39 -8.97 22.67
CA ILE A 145 14.21 -9.68 21.66
C ILE A 145 13.66 -9.41 20.25
N PHE A 146 12.35 -9.54 20.08
CA PHE A 146 11.72 -9.32 18.78
C PHE A 146 11.76 -7.85 18.35
N ALA A 147 11.49 -6.91 19.26
CA ALA A 147 11.60 -5.48 18.99
C ALA A 147 13.03 -5.07 18.59
N ASP A 148 14.05 -5.61 19.27
CA ASP A 148 15.46 -5.34 18.93
C ASP A 148 15.80 -5.86 17.53
N LEU A 149 15.39 -7.09 17.19
CA LEU A 149 15.58 -7.61 15.83
C LEU A 149 14.88 -6.73 14.78
N ILE A 150 13.61 -6.39 14.99
CA ILE A 150 12.85 -5.52 14.08
C ILE A 150 13.60 -4.21 13.84
N LYS A 151 14.08 -3.59 14.92
CA LYS A 151 14.79 -2.32 14.88
C LYS A 151 16.11 -2.43 14.11
N ARG A 152 16.89 -3.49 14.37
CA ARG A 152 18.17 -3.76 13.68
C ARG A 152 17.96 -4.05 12.19
N ALA A 153 16.92 -4.81 11.84
CA ALA A 153 16.59 -5.11 10.46
C ALA A 153 16.10 -3.87 9.70
N GLY A 154 15.33 -2.98 10.36
CA GLY A 154 14.86 -1.72 9.79
C GLY A 154 13.90 -1.86 8.60
N LYS A 155 13.41 -3.08 8.32
CA LYS A 155 12.60 -3.43 7.15
C LYS A 155 11.41 -4.33 7.50
N VAL A 156 10.85 -4.17 8.69
CA VAL A 156 9.64 -4.88 9.12
C VAL A 156 8.47 -3.92 9.25
N VAL A 157 7.32 -4.28 8.67
CA VAL A 157 6.05 -3.58 8.78
C VAL A 157 5.10 -4.42 9.62
N VAL A 158 4.42 -3.79 10.58
CA VAL A 158 3.43 -4.46 11.42
C VAL A 158 2.03 -3.95 11.11
N GLY A 159 1.07 -4.87 11.07
CA GLY A 159 -0.34 -4.57 10.92
C GLY A 159 -0.93 -3.87 12.14
N GLN A 160 -2.01 -3.13 11.92
CA GLN A 160 -2.88 -2.59 12.95
C GLN A 160 -4.32 -2.76 12.51
N SER A 161 -5.18 -3.21 13.41
CA SER A 161 -6.60 -3.38 13.10
C SER A 161 -7.39 -2.12 13.43
N VAL A 162 -8.53 -1.94 12.77
CA VAL A 162 -9.47 -0.84 13.02
C VAL A 162 -10.51 -1.28 14.04
N LEU A 163 -10.92 -0.35 14.91
CA LEU A 163 -11.97 -0.59 15.91
C LEU A 163 -13.18 0.31 15.63
N PRO A 164 -14.41 -0.18 15.88
CA PRO A 164 -15.63 0.61 15.67
C PRO A 164 -15.81 1.72 16.73
N PHE A 165 -15.01 1.71 17.79
CA PHE A 165 -15.02 2.72 18.86
C PHE A 165 -13.63 3.30 19.07
N GLU A 166 -13.55 4.49 19.66
CA GLU A 166 -12.27 5.09 20.03
C GLU A 166 -11.63 4.34 21.20
N ARG A 167 -10.42 3.82 20.99
CA ARG A 167 -9.57 3.27 22.06
C ARG A 167 -8.46 4.26 22.38
N LYS A 168 -8.46 4.78 23.60
CA LYS A 168 -7.40 5.66 24.12
C LYS A 168 -6.22 4.81 24.59
N TYR A 169 -5.02 5.35 24.41
CA TYR A 169 -3.78 4.78 24.89
C TYR A 169 -3.06 5.88 25.68
N GLU A 170 -3.26 5.92 26.99
CA GLU A 170 -2.93 7.06 27.85
C GLU A 170 -1.42 7.36 27.86
N ASP A 171 -0.59 6.32 28.00
CA ASP A 171 0.88 6.46 28.07
C ASP A 171 1.57 6.41 26.71
N ARG A 172 0.82 6.52 25.60
CA ARG A 172 1.36 6.28 24.25
C ARG A 172 1.28 7.52 23.40
N LYS A 173 2.39 7.86 22.75
CA LYS A 173 2.41 8.88 21.70
C LYS A 173 1.44 8.51 20.57
N ARG A 174 0.88 9.54 19.93
CA ARG A 174 0.06 9.39 18.73
C ARG A 174 0.85 8.70 17.62
N LEU A 175 0.19 7.79 16.90
CA LEU A 175 0.78 7.11 15.76
C LEU A 175 1.22 8.14 14.70
N LYS A 176 2.45 7.97 14.20
CA LYS A 176 3.00 8.88 13.20
C LYS A 176 2.52 8.46 11.82
N SER A 177 1.66 9.27 11.22
CA SER A 177 1.35 9.15 9.79
C SER A 177 2.58 9.50 8.94
N ARG A 178 2.84 8.67 7.93
CA ARG A 178 3.84 8.88 6.87
C ARG A 178 3.20 9.24 5.53
N VAL A 179 1.95 9.67 5.54
CA VAL A 179 1.18 10.05 4.35
C VAL A 179 1.04 11.56 4.31
N PHE A 180 1.48 12.16 3.21
CA PHE A 180 1.35 13.58 2.92
C PHE A 180 0.22 13.79 1.93
N GLU A 181 -0.58 14.82 2.17
CA GLU A 181 -1.72 15.15 1.32
C GLU A 181 -1.33 16.25 0.34
N ARG A 182 -1.70 16.09 -0.94
CA ARG A 182 -1.53 17.12 -1.97
C ARG A 182 -2.84 17.32 -2.71
N ARG A 183 -3.36 18.54 -2.72
CA ARG A 183 -4.55 18.92 -3.48
C ARG A 183 -4.15 19.35 -4.89
N ALA A 184 -4.97 19.05 -5.89
CA ALA A 184 -4.75 19.52 -7.26
C ALA A 184 -4.85 21.05 -7.38
N ASN A 185 -5.77 21.67 -6.64
CA ASN A 185 -5.94 23.12 -6.52
C ASN A 185 -6.55 23.46 -5.15
N ARG A 186 -6.75 24.76 -4.86
CA ARG A 186 -7.32 25.25 -3.59
C ARG A 186 -8.82 24.99 -3.42
N ASN A 187 -9.53 24.56 -4.46
CA ASN A 187 -10.99 24.37 -4.45
C ASN A 187 -11.38 22.88 -4.27
N VAL A 188 -10.45 21.95 -4.50
CA VAL A 188 -10.67 20.49 -4.37
C VAL A 188 -10.68 20.03 -2.90
N PRO A 189 -11.57 19.15 -2.42
CA PRO A 189 -11.53 18.64 -1.04
C PRO A 189 -10.19 18.02 -0.62
N ASN A 190 -9.92 17.88 0.69
CA ASN A 190 -8.68 17.22 1.10
C ASN A 190 -8.74 15.72 0.74
N PRO A 191 -7.62 15.08 0.38
CA PRO A 191 -7.57 13.64 0.13
C PRO A 191 -8.20 12.80 1.25
N ARG A 192 -8.01 13.19 2.52
CA ARG A 192 -8.63 12.52 3.68
C ARG A 192 -10.16 12.52 3.71
N ASP A 193 -10.80 13.40 2.96
CA ASP A 193 -12.26 13.53 2.97
C ASP A 193 -12.92 12.45 2.07
N TRP A 194 -12.13 11.81 1.21
CA TRP A 194 -12.56 10.77 0.28
C TRP A 194 -12.39 9.33 0.80
N VAL A 195 -11.83 9.16 1.99
CA VAL A 195 -11.46 7.83 2.50
C VAL A 195 -12.27 7.45 3.73
N PRO A 196 -12.47 6.15 4.01
CA PRO A 196 -13.18 5.69 5.19
C PRO A 196 -12.55 6.23 6.47
N GLY A 197 -13.40 6.73 7.36
CA GLY A 197 -13.00 7.13 8.71
C GLY A 197 -12.89 5.92 9.62
N VAL A 198 -11.84 5.87 10.45
CA VAL A 198 -11.65 4.80 11.45
C VAL A 198 -11.71 5.41 12.85
N PRO A 199 -12.70 5.01 13.69
CA PRO A 199 -12.86 5.57 15.04
C PRO A 199 -11.67 5.27 15.96
N GLY A 200 -11.28 3.99 16.06
CA GLY A 200 -10.16 3.54 16.87
C GLY A 200 -9.23 2.61 16.12
N LEU A 201 -8.11 2.30 16.77
CA LEU A 201 -7.13 1.34 16.28
C LEU A 201 -6.81 0.36 17.40
N LEU A 202 -6.68 -0.92 17.03
CA LEU A 202 -5.99 -1.92 17.83
C LEU A 202 -4.51 -1.87 17.44
N ARG A 203 -3.71 -1.23 18.30
CA ARG A 203 -2.27 -1.07 18.12
C ARG A 203 -1.50 -2.26 18.68
N ASN A 204 -0.30 -2.48 18.17
CA ASN A 204 0.67 -3.40 18.75
C ASN A 204 1.13 -2.92 20.13
N ILE A 205 1.76 -3.79 20.92
CA ILE A 205 2.51 -3.36 22.11
C ILE A 205 3.60 -2.35 21.74
N GLU A 206 3.92 -1.47 22.67
CA GLU A 206 4.80 -0.33 22.41
C GLU A 206 6.21 -0.70 21.89
N PRO A 207 6.92 -1.70 22.45
CA PRO A 207 8.26 -2.05 21.97
C PRO A 207 8.28 -2.42 20.48
N ILE A 208 7.32 -3.25 20.05
CA ILE A 208 7.19 -3.69 18.66
C ILE A 208 6.75 -2.53 17.76
N GLU A 209 5.78 -1.73 18.23
CA GLU A 209 5.29 -0.59 17.46
C GLU A 209 6.40 0.44 17.21
N LEU A 210 7.20 0.78 18.21
CA LEU A 210 8.29 1.75 18.05
C LEU A 210 9.44 1.21 17.20
N ALA A 211 9.71 -0.10 17.26
CA ALA A 211 10.76 -0.73 16.48
C ALA A 211 10.41 -0.81 14.98
N ALA A 212 9.13 -1.01 14.64
CA ALA A 212 8.70 -1.25 13.27
C ALA A 212 9.04 -0.10 12.30
N ALA A 213 9.45 -0.46 11.08
CA ALA A 213 9.76 0.49 10.02
C ALA A 213 8.49 1.17 9.46
N GLY A 214 7.33 0.55 9.66
CA GLY A 214 6.03 1.04 9.22
C GLY A 214 4.85 0.40 9.94
N HIS A 215 3.71 1.09 9.87
CA HIS A 215 2.43 0.68 10.46
C HIS A 215 1.35 0.74 9.39
N GLY A 216 0.80 -0.41 9.05
CA GLY A 216 -0.18 -0.54 8.00
C GLY A 216 -1.54 -0.97 8.55
N LEU A 217 -2.62 -0.36 8.08
CA LEU A 217 -3.95 -0.75 8.55
C LEU A 217 -4.44 -2.02 7.83
N LEU A 218 -4.90 -2.96 8.64
CA LEU A 218 -5.57 -4.19 8.26
C LEU A 218 -7.06 -3.98 8.46
N ALA A 219 -7.72 -3.57 7.39
CA ALA A 219 -9.15 -3.31 7.41
C ALA A 219 -9.75 -3.66 6.06
N LEU A 220 -10.73 -4.54 6.09
CA LEU A 220 -11.51 -4.95 4.94
C LEU A 220 -12.93 -4.45 5.13
N GLN A 221 -13.51 -3.93 4.07
CA GLN A 221 -14.91 -3.55 4.04
C GLN A 221 -15.60 -4.48 3.03
N PRO A 222 -16.47 -5.39 3.49
CA PRO A 222 -17.22 -6.23 2.57
C PRO A 222 -18.19 -5.38 1.74
N GLU A 223 -18.50 -5.86 0.54
CA GLU A 223 -19.59 -5.33 -0.27
C GLU A 223 -20.96 -5.72 0.31
N ILE A 224 -22.05 -5.28 -0.32
CA ILE A 224 -23.43 -5.57 0.12
C ILE A 224 -23.74 -7.07 0.24
N ASP A 225 -23.02 -7.93 -0.47
CA ASP A 225 -23.16 -9.38 -0.44
C ASP A 225 -22.16 -10.08 0.49
N GLY A 226 -21.42 -9.34 1.32
CA GLY A 226 -20.46 -9.87 2.28
C GLY A 226 -19.09 -10.20 1.70
N ILE A 227 -18.92 -10.16 0.37
CA ILE A 227 -17.66 -10.50 -0.29
C ILE A 227 -16.75 -9.26 -0.34
N VAL A 228 -15.48 -9.43 0.00
CA VAL A 228 -14.48 -8.37 -0.07
C VAL A 228 -13.89 -8.30 -1.48
N ARG A 229 -14.18 -7.21 -2.20
CA ARG A 229 -13.63 -6.96 -3.56
C ARG A 229 -12.67 -5.78 -3.61
N ARG A 230 -12.68 -4.92 -2.60
CA ARG A 230 -11.93 -3.67 -2.56
C ARG A 230 -11.26 -3.49 -1.21
N VAL A 231 -10.03 -2.99 -1.24
CA VAL A 231 -9.28 -2.57 -0.05
C VAL A 231 -8.98 -1.08 -0.19
N PRO A 232 -9.45 -0.22 0.73
CA PRO A 232 -9.13 1.21 0.67
C PRO A 232 -7.63 1.44 0.73
N ALA A 233 -7.09 2.29 -0.14
CA ALA A 233 -5.66 2.64 -0.13
C ALA A 233 -5.25 3.35 1.18
N PHE A 234 -6.12 4.22 1.69
CA PHE A 234 -5.91 4.91 2.94
C PHE A 234 -7.17 4.91 3.79
N PHE A 235 -6.96 5.22 5.07
CA PHE A 235 -7.99 5.44 6.06
C PHE A 235 -7.73 6.76 6.76
N LYS A 236 -8.80 7.45 7.16
CA LYS A 236 -8.72 8.68 7.94
C LYS A 236 -8.88 8.36 9.42
N LYS A 237 -7.87 8.71 10.23
CA LYS A 237 -8.01 8.79 11.69
C LYS A 237 -7.72 10.21 12.15
N SER A 238 -8.71 10.82 12.80
CA SER A 238 -8.69 12.23 13.17
C SER A 238 -8.44 13.13 11.94
N LYS A 239 -7.32 13.86 11.89
CA LYS A 239 -6.96 14.77 10.77
C LYS A 239 -5.80 14.25 9.91
N LYS A 240 -5.51 12.95 9.94
CA LYS A 240 -4.41 12.34 9.19
C LYS A 240 -4.83 11.08 8.44
N LEU A 241 -4.13 10.83 7.33
CA LEU A 241 -4.24 9.60 6.55
C LEU A 241 -3.30 8.52 7.07
N TYR A 242 -3.76 7.28 7.08
CA TYR A 242 -2.97 6.09 7.37
C TYR A 242 -3.09 5.13 6.19
N PRO A 243 -1.99 4.52 5.73
CA PRO A 243 -2.01 3.63 4.59
C PRO A 243 -2.61 2.27 4.96
N ALA A 244 -3.23 1.62 3.99
CA ALA A 244 -3.44 0.18 4.06
C ALA A 244 -2.10 -0.55 4.17
N PHE A 245 -2.15 -1.75 4.73
CA PHE A 245 -0.98 -2.58 4.98
C PHE A 245 -0.12 -2.82 3.73
N SER A 246 -0.74 -3.15 2.60
CA SER A 246 -0.03 -3.37 1.33
C SER A 246 0.79 -2.15 0.89
N LEU A 247 0.22 -0.93 0.99
CA LEU A 247 0.93 0.30 0.62
C LEU A 247 2.09 0.61 1.57
N GLU A 248 1.95 0.32 2.86
CA GLU A 248 3.01 0.51 3.83
C GLU A 248 4.18 -0.46 3.61
N VAL A 249 3.88 -1.73 3.32
CA VAL A 249 4.88 -2.73 2.91
C VAL A 249 5.62 -2.25 1.66
N MET A 250 4.90 -1.78 0.65
CA MET A 250 5.53 -1.21 -0.55
C MET A 250 6.41 0.00 -0.23
N ARG A 251 5.96 0.94 0.61
CA ARG A 251 6.76 2.11 1.01
C ARG A 251 8.10 1.69 1.63
N VAL A 252 8.08 0.72 2.54
CA VAL A 252 9.28 0.21 3.20
C VAL A 252 10.16 -0.57 2.21
N ALA A 253 9.58 -1.41 1.35
CA ALA A 253 10.29 -2.13 0.29
C ALA A 253 11.10 -1.19 -0.61
N PHE A 254 10.55 -0.02 -0.95
CA PHE A 254 11.22 1.01 -1.77
C PHE A 254 12.13 1.96 -0.98
N GLY A 255 12.31 1.72 0.33
CA GLY A 255 13.15 2.54 1.22
C GLY A 255 12.69 3.99 1.31
N LYS A 256 11.37 4.23 1.33
CA LYS A 256 10.78 5.58 1.30
C LYS A 256 10.37 6.04 2.68
N GLY A 257 10.68 7.30 3.02
CA GLY A 257 10.31 7.90 4.31
C GLY A 257 8.81 8.19 4.47
N GLY A 258 8.08 8.34 3.35
CA GLY A 258 6.65 8.63 3.30
C GLY A 258 6.06 8.50 1.89
N MET A 259 4.77 8.78 1.77
CA MET A 259 3.97 8.68 0.54
C MET A 259 3.17 9.96 0.32
N ILE A 260 2.80 10.26 -0.93
CA ILE A 260 1.93 11.41 -1.24
C ILE A 260 0.61 10.92 -1.82
N ALA A 261 -0.50 11.22 -1.13
CA ALA A 261 -1.86 11.06 -1.63
C ALA A 261 -2.29 12.34 -2.36
N LYS A 262 -2.49 12.26 -3.67
CA LYS A 262 -2.91 13.41 -4.49
C LYS A 262 -4.43 13.37 -4.71
N GLY A 263 -5.13 14.36 -4.18
CA GLY A 263 -6.58 14.53 -4.31
C GLY A 263 -6.97 15.42 -5.48
N THR A 264 -8.11 15.07 -6.08
CA THR A 264 -8.82 15.76 -7.17
C THR A 264 -10.29 15.92 -6.79
N GLU A 265 -11.10 16.54 -7.65
CA GLU A 265 -12.55 16.69 -7.47
C GLU A 265 -13.28 15.35 -7.39
N ALA A 266 -12.69 14.29 -7.96
CA ALA A 266 -13.28 12.94 -8.00
C ALA A 266 -12.74 11.98 -6.92
N GLY A 267 -11.79 12.43 -6.09
CA GLY A 267 -11.14 11.56 -5.10
C GLY A 267 -9.62 11.60 -5.13
N ILE A 268 -9.00 10.61 -4.51
CA ILE A 268 -7.55 10.39 -4.64
C ILE A 268 -7.32 9.83 -6.05
N ALA A 269 -6.45 10.48 -6.83
CA ALA A 269 -6.16 10.07 -8.21
C ALA A 269 -4.78 9.44 -8.36
N ASP A 270 -3.83 9.79 -7.48
CA ASP A 270 -2.48 9.23 -7.51
C ASP A 270 -1.96 8.99 -6.08
N VAL A 271 -1.41 7.81 -5.85
CA VAL A 271 -0.50 7.55 -4.71
C VAL A 271 0.93 7.51 -5.20
N ASN A 272 1.73 8.50 -4.80
CA ASN A 272 3.14 8.56 -5.16
C ASN A 272 3.98 7.97 -4.02
N LEU A 273 4.47 6.75 -4.22
CA LEU A 273 5.45 6.09 -3.35
C LEU A 273 6.87 6.46 -3.76
N GLN A 274 7.12 6.51 -5.08
CA GLN A 274 8.43 6.77 -5.65
C GLN A 274 8.29 7.65 -6.90
N GLY A 275 8.98 8.79 -6.88
CA GLY A 275 9.22 9.57 -8.10
C GLY A 275 10.17 8.83 -9.04
N ARG A 276 10.00 9.01 -10.35
CA ARG A 276 10.92 8.48 -11.37
C ARG A 276 12.30 9.11 -11.17
N ARG A 277 13.26 8.34 -10.67
CA ARG A 277 14.67 8.73 -10.65
C ARG A 277 15.32 8.24 -11.93
N ARG A 278 16.18 9.08 -12.49
CA ARG A 278 17.03 8.75 -13.64
C ARG A 278 18.45 8.68 -13.15
N PHE A 279 19.14 7.64 -13.58
CA PHE A 279 20.57 7.44 -13.38
C PHE A 279 21.23 7.29 -14.75
N LEU A 280 22.52 7.59 -14.81
CA LEU A 280 23.35 7.23 -15.95
C LEU A 280 24.11 5.95 -15.61
N VAL A 281 24.14 5.03 -16.55
CA VAL A 281 24.86 3.76 -16.47
C VAL A 281 25.76 3.63 -17.70
N PRO A 282 26.99 3.07 -17.58
CA PRO A 282 27.85 2.88 -18.74
C PRO A 282 27.17 2.05 -19.84
N ARG A 283 27.33 2.47 -21.10
CA ARG A 283 26.70 1.82 -22.26
C ARG A 283 27.15 0.37 -22.45
N ALA A 284 28.32 0.00 -21.92
CA ALA A 284 28.84 -1.36 -21.88
C ALA A 284 27.83 -2.39 -21.30
N ILE A 285 26.92 -1.95 -20.41
CA ILE A 285 25.85 -2.79 -19.87
C ILE A 285 24.96 -3.39 -20.98
N LEU A 286 24.75 -2.66 -22.08
CA LEU A 286 23.91 -3.12 -23.20
C LEU A 286 24.55 -4.31 -23.93
N GLN A 287 25.87 -4.41 -23.91
CA GLN A 287 26.63 -5.50 -24.55
C GLN A 287 26.91 -6.67 -23.59
N ASP A 288 26.70 -6.49 -22.29
CA ASP A 288 26.92 -7.55 -21.30
C ASP A 288 25.92 -8.70 -21.47
N LYS A 289 26.41 -9.87 -21.90
CA LYS A 289 25.60 -11.08 -22.10
C LYS A 289 25.20 -11.76 -20.78
N SER A 290 25.88 -11.44 -19.67
CA SER A 290 25.53 -11.96 -18.34
C SER A 290 24.28 -11.31 -17.75
N ILE A 291 23.85 -10.17 -18.29
CA ILE A 291 22.65 -9.47 -17.87
C ILE A 291 21.50 -9.82 -18.80
N GLU A 292 20.54 -10.57 -18.25
CA GLU A 292 19.27 -10.82 -18.90
C GLU A 292 18.52 -9.49 -19.14
N LYS A 293 18.20 -9.24 -20.42
CA LYS A 293 17.43 -8.08 -20.86
C LYS A 293 16.18 -8.61 -21.55
N ILE A 294 15.02 -8.20 -21.06
CA ILE A 294 13.73 -8.59 -21.63
C ILE A 294 13.07 -7.36 -22.29
N PRO A 295 12.20 -7.56 -23.30
CA PRO A 295 11.40 -6.49 -23.87
C PRO A 295 10.62 -5.73 -22.81
N TYR A 296 10.33 -4.45 -23.07
CA TYR A 296 9.49 -3.66 -22.17
C TYR A 296 8.05 -4.18 -22.18
N ASP A 297 7.55 -4.49 -20.98
CA ASP A 297 6.16 -4.86 -20.71
C ASP A 297 5.53 -3.78 -19.81
N PRO A 298 4.32 -3.25 -20.08
CA PRO A 298 3.61 -2.33 -19.19
C PRO A 298 3.28 -2.90 -17.80
N MET A 299 3.06 -4.21 -17.69
CA MET A 299 2.67 -4.97 -16.49
C MET A 299 3.87 -5.56 -15.73
N PHE A 300 5.09 -5.20 -16.12
CA PHE A 300 6.31 -5.69 -15.50
C PHE A 300 6.42 -5.48 -13.98
N ASN A 301 7.17 -6.39 -13.35
CA ASN A 301 7.47 -6.33 -11.93
C ASN A 301 8.43 -5.16 -11.60
N ARG A 302 7.86 -4.04 -11.15
CA ARG A 302 8.58 -2.81 -10.77
C ARG A 302 9.48 -2.95 -9.54
N LEU A 303 9.29 -4.02 -8.74
CA LEU A 303 10.14 -4.35 -7.59
C LEU A 303 11.40 -5.09 -8.03
N ALA A 304 11.32 -5.95 -9.04
CA ALA A 304 12.43 -6.77 -9.52
C ALA A 304 13.18 -6.16 -10.71
N TYR A 305 12.55 -5.29 -11.51
CA TYR A 305 13.14 -4.78 -12.75
C TYR A 305 13.35 -3.24 -12.77
N LEU A 306 14.29 -2.80 -13.61
CA LEU A 306 14.54 -1.39 -13.98
C LEU A 306 14.37 -1.22 -15.48
N GLU A 307 14.02 0.00 -15.91
CA GLU A 307 13.88 0.34 -17.33
C GLU A 307 15.20 0.96 -17.82
N ILE A 308 15.83 0.35 -18.82
CA ILE A 308 17.01 0.90 -19.50
C ILE A 308 16.63 1.39 -20.89
N ALA A 309 17.10 2.59 -21.26
CA ALA A 309 16.87 3.15 -22.58
C ALA A 309 17.81 2.49 -23.61
N VAL A 310 17.25 2.06 -24.75
CA VAL A 310 18.00 1.42 -25.84
C VAL A 310 17.54 1.99 -27.18
N GLY A 311 18.34 2.89 -27.76
CA GLY A 311 17.94 3.64 -28.96
C GLY A 311 16.70 4.49 -28.71
N GLU A 312 15.66 4.30 -29.51
CA GLU A 312 14.34 4.91 -29.31
C GLU A 312 13.41 4.09 -28.39
N GLY A 313 13.81 2.86 -28.05
CA GLY A 313 13.04 1.91 -27.26
C GLY A 313 13.48 1.79 -25.80
N LYS A 314 12.88 0.81 -25.12
CA LYS A 314 13.13 0.47 -23.72
C LYS A 314 13.27 -1.04 -23.56
N GLN A 315 14.13 -1.45 -22.64
CA GLN A 315 14.24 -2.83 -22.18
C GLN A 315 14.17 -2.87 -20.65
N LEU A 316 13.87 -4.04 -20.10
CA LEU A 316 13.87 -4.29 -18.67
C LEU A 316 15.08 -5.13 -18.28
N ILE A 317 15.70 -4.75 -17.16
CA ILE A 317 16.82 -5.49 -16.56
C ILE A 317 16.51 -5.80 -15.10
N LYS A 318 16.90 -6.99 -14.63
CA LYS A 318 16.75 -7.37 -13.22
C LYS A 318 17.59 -6.45 -12.34
N ARG A 319 17.01 -5.94 -11.24
CA ARG A 319 17.68 -5.09 -10.24
C ARG A 319 18.84 -5.80 -9.56
N ALA A 320 18.74 -7.11 -9.36
CA ALA A 320 19.82 -7.93 -8.81
C ALA A 320 21.09 -7.84 -9.66
N ALA A 321 20.96 -7.75 -10.99
CA ALA A 321 22.10 -7.58 -11.90
C ALA A 321 22.82 -6.24 -11.74
N MET A 322 22.22 -5.27 -11.05
CA MET A 322 22.82 -3.98 -10.71
C MET A 322 23.45 -3.96 -9.31
N GLN A 323 23.36 -5.05 -8.54
CA GLN A 323 23.94 -5.13 -7.21
C GLN A 323 25.37 -5.68 -7.32
N GLY A 324 26.34 -4.90 -6.85
CA GLY A 324 27.77 -5.15 -7.05
C GLY A 324 28.34 -4.15 -8.06
N ASN A 325 29.35 -3.39 -7.67
CA ASN A 325 29.88 -2.18 -8.31
C ASN A 325 30.34 -2.29 -9.79
N LYS A 326 30.03 -3.37 -10.50
CA LYS A 326 30.34 -3.62 -11.92
C LYS A 326 29.86 -2.49 -12.85
N TYR A 327 28.71 -1.89 -12.55
CA TYR A 327 28.15 -0.77 -13.32
C TYR A 327 27.79 0.41 -12.40
N PRO A 328 28.71 1.37 -12.17
CA PRO A 328 28.45 2.47 -11.26
C PRO A 328 27.33 3.38 -11.77
N LEU A 329 26.38 3.68 -10.89
CA LEU A 329 25.28 4.59 -11.16
C LEU A 329 25.72 6.03 -10.93
N GLN A 330 25.56 6.90 -11.93
CA GLN A 330 25.80 8.33 -11.80
C GLN A 330 24.49 9.11 -11.77
N LYS A 331 24.51 10.31 -11.17
CA LYS A 331 23.36 11.21 -11.16
C LYS A 331 23.07 11.66 -12.59
N PHE A 332 21.79 11.65 -12.96
CA PHE A 332 21.38 12.13 -14.28
C PHE A 332 21.66 13.63 -14.45
N THR A 333 22.33 13.99 -15.54
CA THR A 333 22.54 15.35 -16.02
C THR A 333 21.94 15.51 -17.41
N LYS A 334 21.38 16.68 -17.72
CA LYS A 334 20.95 16.99 -19.10
C LYS A 334 22.22 17.16 -19.95
N GLY A 335 22.24 16.58 -21.16
CA GLY A 335 23.39 16.67 -22.07
C GLY A 335 24.53 15.67 -21.82
N PHE A 336 24.26 14.55 -21.14
CA PHE A 336 25.26 13.49 -20.95
C PHE A 336 25.76 12.90 -22.28
N ASP A 337 27.00 12.39 -22.27
CA ASP A 337 27.59 11.72 -23.43
C ASP A 337 26.85 10.41 -23.75
N LYS A 338 26.01 10.44 -24.78
CA LYS A 338 25.19 9.30 -25.24
C LYS A 338 26.02 8.15 -25.81
N THR A 339 27.28 8.40 -26.17
CA THR A 339 28.20 7.36 -26.67
C THR A 339 28.70 6.50 -25.51
N LYS A 340 28.98 7.12 -24.35
CA LYS A 340 29.52 6.44 -23.16
C LYS A 340 28.45 5.95 -22.19
N PHE A 341 27.32 6.65 -22.09
CA PHE A 341 26.28 6.36 -21.10
C PHE A 341 24.91 6.16 -21.74
N THR A 342 24.08 5.38 -21.04
CA THR A 342 22.64 5.31 -21.27
C THR A 342 21.86 5.62 -19.99
N VAL A 343 20.55 5.86 -20.14
CA VAL A 343 19.67 6.20 -19.04
C VAL A 343 19.06 4.94 -18.44
N LEU A 344 19.19 4.84 -17.11
CA LEU A 344 18.51 3.85 -16.29
C LEU A 344 17.43 4.55 -15.47
N ASN A 345 16.18 4.15 -15.65
CA ASN A 345 15.02 4.72 -14.98
C ASN A 345 14.55 3.78 -13.87
N THR A 346 14.34 4.33 -12.68
CA THR A 346 13.54 3.61 -11.68
C THR A 346 12.08 3.65 -12.10
N PRO A 347 11.32 2.57 -11.89
CA PRO A 347 9.91 2.55 -12.20
C PRO A 347 9.17 3.64 -11.43
N LEU A 348 8.24 4.30 -12.12
CA LEU A 348 7.27 5.18 -11.50
C LEU A 348 6.20 4.31 -10.86
N ILE A 349 5.97 4.49 -9.56
CA ILE A 349 4.96 3.72 -8.85
C ILE A 349 3.87 4.69 -8.46
N ARG A 350 2.86 4.70 -9.32
CA ARG A 350 1.55 5.26 -9.07
C ARG A 350 0.62 4.10 -8.84
N VAL A 351 -0.01 4.08 -7.68
CA VAL A 351 -1.21 3.28 -7.50
C VAL A 351 -2.35 4.18 -7.95
N ALA A 352 -2.99 3.81 -9.05
CA ALA A 352 -4.28 4.37 -9.44
C ALA A 352 -5.28 3.85 -8.41
N THR A 353 -6.01 4.77 -7.81
CA THR A 353 -6.97 4.50 -6.73
C THR A 353 -8.38 4.66 -7.20
#